data_AF-A0AA42X428-F1
#
_entry.id   AF-A0AA42X428-F1
#
_cell.length_a   1.000
_cell.length_b   1.000
_cell.length_c   1.000
_cell.angle_alpha   90.00
_cell.angle_beta   90.00
_cell.angle_gamma   90.00
#
_symmetry.space_group_name_H-M   'P 1'
#
loop_
_entity.id
_entity.type
_entity.pdbx_description
1 polymer ?
#
loop_
_entity_poly.entity_id
_entity_poly.type
_entity_poly.pdbx_seq_one_letter_code
_entity_poly.pdbx_strand_id
1 'polypeptide(L)' 'MKTHSAVIAGLLFSMSLFTTASAHDPALHADPAPPAAPKAKPTTCEQLADRSKYKVDLKDAQTKALKERCDAQAAPKKK' A
#
# COMPACT_ATOMS: atom_id res chain seq x y z
N MET A 1 21.95 -44.23 7.00
CA MET A 1 20.87 -45.23 7.22
C MET A 1 19.56 -44.48 7.29
N LYS A 2 18.66 -44.81 6.37
CA LYS A 2 17.55 -43.98 5.88
C LYS A 2 16.27 -44.73 6.20
N THR A 3 15.47 -44.22 7.13
CA THR A 3 14.19 -44.83 7.51
C THR A 3 13.10 -43.78 7.39
N HIS A 4 12.46 -43.76 6.22
CA HIS A 4 11.21 -43.03 6.01
C HIS A 4 10.07 -43.93 6.47
N SER A 5 9.58 -43.69 7.69
CA SER A 5 8.33 -44.30 8.18
C SER A 5 7.19 -43.34 7.94
N ALA A 6 6.41 -43.63 6.91
CA ALA A 6 5.12 -43.00 6.65
C ALA A 6 4.00 -43.75 7.40
N VAL A 7 2.84 -43.09 7.47
CA VAL A 7 1.51 -43.56 7.88
C VAL A 7 1.14 -43.28 9.34
N ILE A 8 0.34 -42.22 9.55
CA ILE A 8 -0.85 -42.32 10.41
C ILE A 8 -2.02 -41.68 9.67
N ALA A 9 -3.01 -42.52 9.38
CA ALA A 9 -4.34 -42.18 8.93
C ALA A 9 -5.22 -41.82 10.15
N GLY A 10 -6.24 -41.00 9.93
CA GLY A 10 -7.31 -40.75 10.92
C GLY A 10 -7.91 -39.36 10.70
N LEU A 11 -8.97 -39.21 9.89
CA LEU A 11 -10.38 -39.26 10.35
C LEU A 11 -10.54 -38.37 11.61
N LEU A 12 -11.19 -37.20 11.58
CA LEU A 12 -12.63 -37.05 11.33
C LEU A 12 -13.02 -35.60 11.07
N PHE A 13 -13.91 -35.50 10.09
CA PHE A 13 -14.72 -34.37 9.68
C PHE A 13 -15.53 -33.78 10.85
N SER A 14 -15.24 -32.54 11.24
CA SER A 14 -16.14 -31.71 12.04
C SER A 14 -16.50 -30.48 11.20
N MET A 15 -17.46 -30.68 10.31
CA MET A 15 -18.05 -29.62 9.51
C MET A 15 -19.04 -28.87 10.40
N SER A 16 -18.54 -27.90 11.15
CA SER A 16 -19.38 -26.99 11.93
C SER A 16 -20.31 -26.23 10.99
N LEU A 17 -21.61 -26.52 11.07
CA LEU A 17 -22.63 -25.85 10.29
C LEU A 17 -22.63 -24.35 10.58
N PHE A 18 -22.46 -23.58 9.52
CA PHE A 18 -22.47 -22.14 9.48
C PHE A 18 -23.83 -21.60 9.92
N THR A 19 -23.87 -20.89 11.06
CA THR A 19 -25.00 -20.01 11.40
C THR A 19 -24.64 -18.58 11.02
N THR A 20 -24.77 -18.22 9.74
CA THR A 20 -24.70 -16.81 9.33
C THR A 20 -26.07 -16.18 9.55
N ALA A 21 -26.31 -15.71 10.78
CA ALA A 21 -27.37 -14.75 11.03
C ALA A 21 -26.94 -13.41 10.41
N SER A 22 -27.28 -13.20 9.14
CA SER A 22 -27.12 -11.90 8.49
C SER A 22 -28.23 -10.96 8.97
N ALA A 23 -28.02 -10.33 10.13
CA ALA A 23 -28.62 -9.03 10.34
C ALA A 23 -27.97 -8.11 9.32
N HIS A 24 -28.68 -7.77 8.25
CA HIS A 24 -28.20 -6.82 7.25
C HIS A 24 -27.76 -5.55 7.98
N ASP A 25 -26.46 -5.27 7.93
CA ASP A 25 -25.85 -4.11 8.55
C ASP A 25 -26.32 -2.84 7.80
N PRO A 26 -27.05 -1.91 8.46
CA PRO A 26 -27.46 -0.65 7.85
C PRO A 26 -26.29 0.27 7.45
N ALA A 27 -25.04 -0.10 7.77
CA ALA A 27 -23.84 0.66 7.42
C ALA A 27 -23.57 0.81 5.91
N LEU A 28 -24.39 0.22 5.03
CA LEU A 28 -24.35 0.48 3.58
C LEU A 28 -24.77 1.90 3.16
N HIS A 29 -25.11 2.78 4.10
CA HIS A 29 -25.31 4.21 3.85
C HIS A 29 -24.12 5.09 4.24
N ALA A 30 -22.91 4.53 4.38
CA ALA A 30 -21.70 5.35 4.37
C ALA A 30 -21.56 5.96 2.97
N ASP A 31 -22.00 7.21 2.84
CA ASP A 31 -21.71 8.10 1.71
C ASP A 31 -20.27 7.83 1.23
N PRO A 32 -20.05 7.53 -0.06
CA PRO A 32 -18.70 7.28 -0.54
C PRO A 32 -17.89 8.52 -0.23
N ALA A 33 -16.94 8.38 0.71
CA ALA A 33 -16.13 9.49 1.18
C ALA A 33 -15.67 10.30 -0.05
N PRO A 34 -15.88 11.63 -0.06
CA PRO A 34 -15.69 12.43 -1.26
C PRO A 34 -14.30 12.11 -1.83
N PRO A 35 -14.19 11.90 -3.16
CA PRO A 35 -12.95 11.48 -3.78
C PRO A 35 -11.84 12.42 -3.29
N ALA A 36 -10.81 11.84 -2.68
CA ALA A 36 -9.71 12.61 -2.10
C ALA A 36 -9.24 13.65 -3.11
N ALA A 37 -9.21 14.92 -2.68
CA ALA A 37 -8.87 16.03 -3.56
C ALA A 37 -7.55 15.74 -4.32
N PRO A 38 -7.44 16.15 -5.59
CA PRO A 38 -6.22 15.90 -6.37
C PRO A 38 -4.99 16.40 -5.62
N LYS A 39 -4.07 15.48 -5.30
CA LYS A 39 -2.82 15.83 -4.62
C LYS A 39 -2.04 16.82 -5.49
N ALA A 40 -1.55 17.89 -4.86
CA ALA A 40 -0.76 18.91 -5.54
C ALA A 40 0.58 18.35 -6.05
N LYS A 41 1.13 18.98 -7.09
CA LYS A 41 2.49 18.68 -7.56
C LYS A 41 3.52 19.25 -6.56
N PRO A 42 4.60 18.52 -6.26
CA PRO A 42 5.64 19.01 -5.38
C PRO A 42 6.45 20.12 -6.06
N THR A 43 6.78 21.16 -5.32
CA THR A 43 7.66 22.27 -5.77
C THR A 43 8.95 22.37 -4.95
N THR A 44 9.01 21.73 -3.78
CA THR A 44 10.23 21.63 -2.94
C THR A 44 10.70 20.19 -2.75
N CYS A 45 11.94 20.02 -2.26
CA CYS A 45 12.53 18.70 -2.02
C CYS A 45 11.80 17.92 -0.91
N GLU A 46 11.31 18.62 0.12
CA GLU A 46 10.54 18.06 1.23
C GLU A 46 9.18 17.54 0.72
N GLN A 47 8.53 18.32 -0.16
CA GLN A 47 7.27 17.91 -0.79
C GLN A 47 7.47 16.73 -1.74
N LEU A 48 8.61 16.67 -2.43
CA LEU A 48 8.96 15.55 -3.29
C LEU A 48 9.20 14.26 -2.48
N ALA A 49 9.67 14.38 -1.23
CA ALA A 49 9.81 13.26 -0.31
C ALA A 49 8.46 12.82 0.30
N ASP A 50 7.50 13.73 0.47
CA ASP A 50 6.17 13.44 1.03
C ASP A 50 5.16 12.96 -0.03
N ARG A 51 5.28 11.67 -0.42
CA ARG A 51 4.35 11.00 -1.34
C ARG A 51 2.93 10.81 -0.78
N SER A 52 2.77 10.98 0.53
CA SER A 52 1.46 10.87 1.19
C SER A 52 0.61 12.10 0.87
N LYS A 53 1.22 13.30 0.85
CA LYS A 53 0.51 14.57 0.61
C LYS A 53 0.61 15.07 -0.84
N TYR A 54 1.66 14.72 -1.57
CA TYR A 54 1.93 15.23 -2.91
C TYR A 54 1.88 14.15 -3.99
N LYS A 55 1.49 14.54 -5.20
CA LYS A 55 1.52 13.68 -6.38
C LYS A 55 2.91 13.75 -7.00
N VAL A 56 3.74 12.76 -6.69
CA VAL A 56 5.06 12.61 -7.30
C VAL A 56 4.92 11.80 -8.60
N ASP A 57 4.96 12.49 -9.74
CA ASP A 57 4.95 11.88 -11.07
C ASP A 57 6.29 12.10 -11.77
N LEU A 58 7.11 11.06 -11.93
CA LEU A 58 8.42 11.19 -12.58
C LEU A 58 8.37 11.25 -14.12
N LYS A 59 7.18 11.10 -14.71
CA LYS A 59 6.95 11.37 -16.15
C LYS A 59 6.70 12.85 -16.39
N ASP A 60 6.32 13.61 -15.36
CA ASP A 60 6.22 15.06 -15.42
C ASP A 60 7.63 15.69 -15.39
N ALA A 61 7.92 16.49 -16.41
CA ALA A 61 9.24 17.09 -16.60
C ALA A 61 9.66 17.99 -15.43
N GLN A 62 8.72 18.71 -14.81
CA GLN A 62 9.02 19.59 -13.68
C GLN A 62 9.37 18.79 -12.42
N THR A 63 8.62 17.72 -12.16
CA THR A 63 8.85 16.83 -11.02
C THR A 63 10.18 16.08 -11.17
N LYS A 64 10.51 15.64 -12.39
CA LYS A 64 11.82 15.04 -12.71
C LYS A 64 12.97 16.04 -12.48
N ALA A 65 12.85 17.26 -12.99
CA ALA A 65 13.85 18.31 -12.79
C ALA A 65 13.99 18.72 -11.31
N LEU A 66 12.89 18.70 -10.54
CA LEU A 66 12.94 18.89 -9.10
C LEU A 66 13.71 17.75 -8.42
N LYS A 67 13.44 16.49 -8.78
CA LYS A 67 14.15 15.34 -8.26
C LYS A 67 15.66 15.44 -8.49
N GLU A 68 16.07 15.72 -9.71
CA GLU A 68 17.50 15.84 -10.05
C GLU A 68 18.21 16.93 -9.25
N ARG A 69 17.56 18.08 -9.04
CA ARG A 69 18.10 19.15 -8.19
C ARG A 69 18.20 18.73 -6.72
N CYS A 70 17.21 18.02 -6.20
CA CYS A 70 17.22 17.54 -4.82
C CYS A 70 18.29 16.46 -4.62
N ASP A 71 18.42 15.51 -5.54
CA ASP A 71 19.45 14.46 -5.49
C ASP A 71 20.86 15.06 -5.58
N ALA A 72 21.07 16.06 -6.45
CA ALA A 72 22.37 16.74 -6.59
C ALA A 72 22.78 17.55 -5.34
N GLN A 73 21.80 18.03 -4.56
CA GLN A 73 22.05 18.67 -3.27
C GLN A 73 22.31 17.66 -2.16
N ALA A 74 21.68 16.48 -2.22
CA ALA A 74 21.88 15.40 -1.26
C ALA A 74 23.21 14.65 -1.47
N ALA A 75 23.70 14.61 -2.70
CA ALA A 75 25.01 14.05 -3.00
C ALA A 75 26.09 14.92 -2.30
N PRO A 76 26.90 14.35 -1.39
CA PRO A 76 27.99 15.09 -0.78
C PRO A 76 28.91 15.52 -1.93
N LYS A 77 29.01 16.83 -2.17
CA LYS A 77 30.03 17.37 -3.07
C LYS A 77 31.37 16.97 -2.45
N LYS A 78 31.97 15.90 -2.98
CA LYS A 78 33.36 15.55 -2.66
C LYS A 78 34.19 16.75 -3.10
N LYS A 79 34.64 17.54 -2.14
CA LYS A 79 35.68 18.55 -2.32
C LYS A 79 37.01 17.84 -2.56
#